data_AF-A0AAE1P8D6-F1
#
_entry.id   AF-A0AAE1P8D6-F1
#
_cell.length_a   1.000
_cell.length_b   1.000
_cell.length_c   1.000
_cell.angle_alpha   90.00
_cell.angle_beta   90.00
_cell.angle_gamma   90.00
#
_symmetry.space_group_name_H-M   'P 1'
#
loop_
_entity.id
_entity.type
_entity.pdbx_description
1 polymer ?
#
loop_
_entity_poly.entity_id
_entity_poly.type
_entity_poly.pdbx_seq_one_letter_code
_entity_poly.pdbx_strand_id
1 'polypeptide(L)'
;MSKKRLLSGHEYEPMSEEWRARMRKDQEAYSDTILRVLPDGWLYPGAAPKFLDKIQNFDFRPDDVVVMTFPKAGTTWMQEMVWTMLHNPDLDNPLGELSIWHRSMDISFDMNCDGRTLNEMQMEAFAEAFEMMCPDQKEEDGVSLQMLEAIPGKRVIKCHYPLQLMPKDLLEKTK
;
A
#
# COMPACT_ATOMS: atom_id res chain seq x y z
N MET A 1 14.44 -23.22 5.51
CA MET A 1 13.05 -22.85 5.84
C MET A 1 12.18 -23.15 4.63
N SER A 2 10.94 -23.58 4.81
CA SER A 2 10.05 -23.88 3.66
C SER A 2 9.58 -22.58 3.02
N LYS A 3 9.67 -22.49 1.69
CA LYS A 3 9.03 -21.43 0.92
C LYS A 3 7.52 -21.52 1.08
N LYS A 4 6.85 -20.37 1.07
CA LYS A 4 5.39 -20.24 1.06
C LYS A 4 4.97 -19.59 -0.27
N ARG A 5 3.71 -19.77 -0.66
CA ARG A 5 3.19 -19.32 -1.96
C ARG A 5 2.07 -18.31 -1.76
N LEU A 6 2.12 -17.22 -2.51
CA LEU A 6 1.10 -16.17 -2.61
C LEU A 6 0.03 -16.55 -3.64
N LEU A 7 -1.14 -15.91 -3.56
CA LEU A 7 -2.22 -16.03 -4.55
C LEU A 7 -1.78 -15.56 -5.95
N SER A 8 -0.83 -14.61 -6.03
CA SER A 8 -0.21 -14.20 -7.30
C SER A 8 0.66 -15.29 -7.95
N GLY A 9 0.84 -16.44 -7.27
CA GLY A 9 1.68 -17.56 -7.71
C GLY A 9 3.16 -17.42 -7.31
N HIS A 10 3.57 -16.26 -6.80
CA HIS A 10 4.93 -16.01 -6.34
C HIS A 10 5.23 -16.76 -5.04
N GLU A 11 6.50 -17.02 -4.79
CA GLU A 11 6.95 -17.63 -3.54
C GLU A 11 7.60 -16.59 -2.65
N TYR A 12 7.58 -16.79 -1.34
CA TYR A 12 8.34 -15.96 -0.42
C TYR A 12 8.98 -16.79 0.68
N GLU A 13 10.06 -16.24 1.23
CA GLU A 13 10.82 -16.86 2.31
C GLU A 13 11.37 -15.79 3.27
N PRO A 14 11.57 -16.12 4.56
CA PRO A 14 12.27 -15.25 5.49
C PRO A 14 13.66 -14.87 4.95
N MET A 15 14.08 -13.63 5.20
CA MET A 15 15.43 -13.19 4.89
C MET A 15 16.48 -14.04 5.64
N SER A 16 17.66 -14.24 5.06
CA SER A 16 18.74 -14.96 5.75
C SER A 16 19.22 -14.21 6.99
N GLU A 17 19.68 -14.97 8.00
CA GLU A 17 20.18 -14.40 9.26
C GLU A 17 21.33 -13.41 9.05
N GLU A 18 22.20 -13.69 8.08
CA GLU A 18 23.29 -12.79 7.69
C GLU A 18 22.77 -11.41 7.29
N TRP A 19 21.73 -11.35 6.45
CA TRP A 19 21.16 -10.08 6.01
C TRP A 19 20.37 -9.39 7.12
N ARG A 20 19.62 -10.15 7.92
CA ARG A 20 18.90 -9.60 9.09
C ARG A 20 19.85 -8.97 10.10
N ALA A 21 20.98 -9.61 10.38
CA ALA A 21 22.02 -9.09 11.26
C ALA A 21 22.61 -7.76 10.76
N ARG A 22 22.77 -7.59 9.44
CA ARG A 22 23.22 -6.31 8.85
C ARG A 22 22.15 -5.23 9.00
N MET A 23 20.88 -5.57 8.80
CA MET A 23 19.78 -4.61 8.86
C MET A 23 19.47 -4.14 10.29
N ARG A 24 19.68 -4.98 11.32
CA ARG A 24 19.44 -4.60 12.73
C ARG A 24 20.14 -3.32 13.15
N LYS A 25 21.29 -2.98 12.55
CA LYS A 25 22.03 -1.75 12.85
C LYS A 25 21.30 -0.47 12.45
N ASP A 26 20.59 -0.51 11.31
CA ASP A 26 20.04 0.69 10.67
C ASP A 26 18.51 0.66 10.53
N GLN A 27 17.87 -0.51 10.71
CA GLN A 27 16.45 -0.79 10.43
C GLN A 27 15.87 -1.80 11.46
N GLU A 28 16.06 -1.53 12.75
CA GLU A 28 15.69 -2.45 13.85
C GLU A 28 14.24 -2.92 13.76
N ALA A 29 13.29 -2.00 13.56
CA ALA A 29 11.85 -2.28 13.52
C ALA A 29 11.42 -3.34 12.48
N TYR A 30 12.15 -3.44 11.37
CA TYR A 30 11.82 -4.38 10.28
C TYR A 30 12.75 -5.59 10.22
N SER A 31 13.94 -5.49 10.81
CA SER A 31 15.05 -6.43 10.60
C SER A 31 14.71 -7.90 10.87
N ASP A 32 13.86 -8.21 11.86
CA ASP A 32 13.50 -9.58 12.21
C ASP A 32 12.28 -10.11 11.45
N THR A 33 11.50 -9.23 10.83
CA THR A 33 10.26 -9.59 10.12
C THR A 33 10.40 -9.55 8.60
N ILE A 34 11.48 -8.99 8.06
CA ILE A 34 11.70 -8.91 6.61
C ILE A 34 11.76 -10.30 5.96
N LEU A 35 11.13 -10.34 4.78
CA LEU A 35 11.08 -11.47 3.88
C LEU A 35 11.43 -11.06 2.47
N ARG A 36 11.71 -12.07 1.66
CA ARG A 36 12.05 -11.96 0.25
C ARG A 36 10.98 -12.66 -0.59
N VAL A 37 10.46 -11.97 -1.61
CA VAL A 37 9.52 -12.51 -2.61
C VAL A 37 10.28 -12.87 -3.89
N LEU A 38 10.09 -14.09 -4.36
CA LEU A 38 10.77 -14.74 -5.48
C LEU A 38 9.89 -14.73 -6.75
N PRO A 39 10.48 -14.75 -7.96
CA PRO A 39 11.90 -15.02 -8.25
C PRO A 39 12.85 -13.81 -8.12
N ASP A 40 12.34 -12.59 -8.28
CA ASP A 40 13.19 -11.40 -8.44
C ASP A 40 13.81 -10.87 -7.14
N GLY A 41 13.36 -11.36 -5.99
CA GLY A 41 13.99 -11.07 -4.70
C GLY A 41 13.54 -9.77 -4.05
N TRP A 42 12.31 -9.32 -4.30
CA TRP A 42 11.73 -8.12 -3.66
C TRP A 42 11.70 -8.25 -2.14
N LEU A 43 12.05 -7.18 -1.43
CA LEU A 43 12.11 -7.16 0.02
C LEU A 43 10.92 -6.43 0.61
N TYR A 44 10.26 -7.06 1.57
CA TYR A 44 9.10 -6.48 2.24
C TYR A 44 9.07 -6.79 3.74
N PRO A 45 8.35 -5.97 4.53
CA PRO A 45 8.02 -6.29 5.92
C PRO A 45 7.23 -7.59 6.05
N GLY A 46 7.22 -8.15 7.26
CA GLY A 46 6.62 -9.47 7.53
C GLY A 46 5.12 -9.55 7.27
N ALA A 47 4.39 -8.44 7.34
CA ALA A 47 2.97 -8.37 7.07
C ALA A 47 2.63 -8.42 5.56
N ALA A 48 3.58 -8.12 4.68
CA ALA A 48 3.32 -7.95 3.25
C ALA A 48 2.61 -9.12 2.56
N PRO A 49 2.91 -10.41 2.84
CA PRO A 49 2.21 -11.54 2.24
C PRO A 49 0.69 -11.50 2.45
N LYS A 50 0.23 -11.10 3.66
CA LYS A 50 -1.20 -10.96 3.95
C LYS A 50 -1.85 -9.99 2.97
N PHE A 51 -1.23 -8.83 2.78
CA PHE A 51 -1.80 -7.75 1.97
C PHE A 51 -1.61 -7.95 0.47
N LEU A 52 -0.52 -8.57 0.04
CA LEU A 52 -0.32 -9.01 -1.34
C LEU A 52 -1.41 -10.00 -1.78
N ASP A 53 -1.81 -10.92 -0.89
CA ASP A 53 -2.93 -11.83 -1.15
C ASP A 53 -4.28 -11.10 -1.13
N LYS A 54 -4.50 -10.16 -0.21
CA LYS A 54 -5.74 -9.34 -0.21
C LYS A 54 -5.89 -8.54 -1.50
N ILE A 55 -4.80 -7.93 -2.00
CA ILE A 55 -4.78 -7.16 -3.25
C ILE A 55 -5.20 -8.00 -4.46
N GLN A 56 -4.98 -9.32 -4.46
CA GLN A 56 -5.46 -10.17 -5.56
C GLN A 56 -6.98 -10.18 -5.69
N ASN A 57 -7.71 -9.93 -4.60
CA ASN A 57 -9.17 -9.93 -4.56
C ASN A 57 -9.76 -8.53 -4.39
N PHE A 58 -8.92 -7.49 -4.36
CA PHE A 58 -9.37 -6.12 -4.23
C PHE A 58 -10.12 -5.68 -5.50
N ASP A 59 -11.24 -5.00 -5.31
CA ASP A 59 -12.08 -4.52 -6.42
C ASP A 59 -11.50 -3.24 -7.03
N PHE A 60 -10.59 -3.42 -7.99
CA PHE A 60 -10.14 -2.36 -8.88
C PHE A 60 -11.24 -2.01 -9.89
N ARG A 61 -11.62 -0.73 -9.92
CA ARG A 61 -12.73 -0.20 -10.72
C ARG A 61 -12.22 0.34 -12.06
N PRO A 62 -13.06 0.34 -13.12
CA PRO A 62 -12.68 0.85 -14.43
C PRO A 62 -12.20 2.31 -14.48
N ASP A 63 -12.57 3.09 -13.47
CA ASP A 63 -12.28 4.52 -13.34
C ASP A 63 -11.23 4.85 -12.27
N ASP A 64 -10.59 3.82 -11.71
CA ASP A 64 -9.40 4.00 -10.87
C ASP A 64 -8.19 4.43 -11.70
N VAL A 65 -7.35 5.26 -11.10
CA VAL A 65 -6.02 5.61 -11.61
C VAL A 65 -4.96 5.18 -10.60
N VAL A 66 -4.05 4.30 -11.01
CA VAL A 66 -3.01 3.74 -10.14
C VAL A 66 -1.67 4.42 -10.41
N VAL A 67 -1.23 5.27 -9.48
CA VAL A 67 0.11 5.86 -9.47
C VAL A 67 1.10 4.85 -8.87
N MET A 68 1.69 4.03 -9.74
CA MET A 68 2.65 2.98 -9.38
C MET A 68 4.09 3.43 -9.62
N THR A 69 4.92 3.44 -8.58
CA THR A 69 6.34 3.77 -8.72
C THR A 69 7.20 2.96 -7.75
N PHE A 70 8.51 2.88 -7.99
CA PHE A 70 9.43 2.57 -6.89
C PHE A 70 9.38 3.70 -5.83
N PRO A 71 9.57 3.41 -4.53
CA PRO A 71 9.58 4.46 -3.50
C PRO A 71 10.55 5.58 -3.81
N LYS A 72 10.16 6.81 -3.47
CA LYS A 72 10.97 8.05 -3.63
C LYS A 72 11.26 8.47 -5.09
N ALA A 73 10.53 7.94 -6.06
CA ALA A 73 10.68 8.28 -7.48
C ALA A 73 9.72 9.41 -7.97
N GLY A 74 9.33 10.35 -7.10
CA GLY A 74 8.42 11.45 -7.47
C GLY A 74 6.92 11.13 -7.37
N THR A 75 6.54 10.04 -6.67
CA THR A 75 5.15 9.57 -6.53
C THR A 75 4.20 10.66 -6.04
N THR A 76 4.62 11.47 -5.06
CA THR A 76 3.78 12.53 -4.49
C THR A 76 3.39 13.58 -5.53
N TRP A 77 4.32 13.99 -6.39
CA TRP A 77 4.00 14.93 -7.48
C TRP A 77 3.00 14.33 -8.45
N MET A 78 3.18 13.05 -8.81
CA MET A 78 2.25 12.36 -9.69
C MET A 78 0.86 12.20 -9.07
N GLN A 79 0.76 11.86 -7.77
CA GLN A 79 -0.50 11.82 -7.06
C GLN A 79 -1.22 13.17 -7.12
N GLU A 80 -0.51 14.27 -6.85
CA GLU A 80 -1.09 15.61 -6.87
C GLU A 80 -1.59 16.03 -8.25
N MET A 81 -0.77 15.83 -9.28
CA MET A 81 -1.13 16.17 -10.65
C MET A 81 -2.36 15.38 -11.10
N VAL A 82 -2.36 14.06 -10.92
CA VAL A 82 -3.45 13.18 -11.34
C VAL A 82 -4.73 13.51 -10.57
N TRP A 83 -4.65 13.68 -9.25
CA TRP A 83 -5.82 13.99 -8.43
C TRP A 83 -6.42 15.35 -8.80
N THR A 84 -5.57 16.37 -8.99
CA THR A 84 -6.03 17.71 -9.39
C THR A 84 -6.72 17.68 -10.75
N MET A 85 -6.15 16.98 -11.74
CA MET A 85 -6.76 16.84 -13.06
C MET A 85 -8.13 16.14 -13.02
N LEU A 86 -8.32 15.17 -12.12
CA LEU A 86 -9.56 14.39 -12.01
C LEU A 86 -10.64 15.08 -11.18
N HIS A 87 -10.25 15.78 -10.12
CA HIS A 87 -11.17 16.24 -9.07
C HIS A 87 -11.14 17.74 -8.83
N ASN A 88 -10.14 18.46 -9.33
CA ASN A 88 -9.97 19.88 -9.07
C ASN A 88 -9.43 20.66 -10.30
N PRO A 89 -10.07 20.54 -11.48
CA PRO A 89 -9.55 21.15 -12.71
C PRO A 89 -9.51 22.67 -12.68
N ASP A 90 -10.43 23.30 -11.94
CA ASP A 90 -10.55 24.75 -11.80
C ASP A 90 -9.88 25.30 -10.52
N LEU A 91 -9.20 24.44 -9.75
CA LEU A 91 -8.50 24.76 -8.51
C LEU A 91 -9.39 25.37 -7.40
N ASP A 92 -10.68 25.04 -7.40
CA ASP A 92 -11.69 25.54 -6.45
C ASP A 92 -12.33 24.44 -5.57
N ASN A 93 -11.94 23.18 -5.73
CA ASN A 93 -12.40 22.08 -4.89
C ASN A 93 -11.72 22.14 -3.51
N PRO A 94 -12.47 22.36 -2.41
CA PRO A 94 -11.90 22.48 -1.06
C PRO A 94 -11.20 21.21 -0.58
N LEU A 95 -11.52 20.05 -1.16
CA LEU A 95 -10.80 18.81 -0.84
C LEU A 95 -9.32 18.91 -1.26
N GLY A 96 -8.97 19.75 -2.25
CA GLY A 96 -7.59 19.96 -2.69
C GLY A 96 -6.64 20.46 -1.59
N GLU A 97 -7.17 21.12 -0.56
CA GLU A 97 -6.41 21.57 0.61
C GLU A 97 -6.15 20.46 1.63
N LEU A 98 -6.86 19.33 1.52
CA LEU A 98 -6.62 18.18 2.40
C LEU A 98 -5.27 17.54 2.08
N SER A 99 -4.67 16.98 3.13
CA SER A 99 -3.47 16.14 3.02
C SER A 99 -3.66 15.07 1.96
N ILE A 100 -2.59 14.78 1.20
CA ILE A 100 -2.61 13.79 0.13
C ILE A 100 -3.10 12.41 0.61
N TRP A 101 -2.90 12.08 1.88
CA TRP A 101 -3.40 10.85 2.50
C TRP A 101 -4.93 10.72 2.49
N HIS A 102 -5.68 11.82 2.36
CA HIS A 102 -7.15 11.79 2.21
C HIS A 102 -7.59 11.70 0.75
N ARG A 103 -6.70 12.06 -0.17
CA ARG A 103 -7.01 12.24 -1.60
C ARG A 103 -6.49 11.09 -2.46
N SER A 104 -5.40 10.47 -2.04
CA SER A 104 -4.78 9.35 -2.73
C SER A 104 -4.17 8.36 -1.73
N MET A 105 -4.93 7.30 -1.44
CA MET A 105 -4.53 6.24 -0.51
C MET A 105 -3.43 5.36 -1.10
N ASP A 106 -2.54 4.86 -0.24
CA ASP A 106 -1.42 4.01 -0.61
C ASP A 106 -1.70 2.54 -0.25
N ILE A 107 -2.07 1.70 -1.21
CA ILE A 107 -2.33 0.26 -0.94
C ILE A 107 -1.07 -0.49 -0.47
N SER A 108 0.11 0.07 -0.70
CA SER A 108 1.36 -0.52 -0.22
C SER A 108 1.68 -0.11 1.22
N PHE A 109 0.96 0.84 1.80
CA PHE A 109 1.12 1.20 3.22
C PHE A 109 0.72 0.06 4.14
N ASP A 110 -0.29 -0.72 3.76
CA ASP A 110 -0.85 -1.79 4.58
C ASP A 110 0.18 -2.88 4.93
N MET A 111 1.25 -3.04 4.16
CA MET A 111 2.33 -3.97 4.51
C MET A 111 3.02 -3.66 5.85
N ASN A 112 2.85 -2.45 6.38
CA ASN A 112 3.37 -2.00 7.67
C ASN A 112 2.34 -2.20 8.81
N CYS A 113 1.12 -2.63 8.51
CA CYS A 113 0.04 -2.80 9.48
C CYS A 113 0.14 -4.15 10.20
N ASP A 114 1.25 -4.41 10.90
CA ASP A 114 1.43 -5.59 11.77
C ASP A 114 1.20 -5.28 13.28
N GLY A 115 0.60 -4.12 13.57
CA GLY A 115 0.30 -3.63 14.92
C GLY A 115 1.51 -3.06 15.68
N ARG A 116 2.75 -3.40 15.30
CA ARG A 116 3.96 -2.81 15.90
C ARG A 116 4.34 -1.51 15.22
N THR A 117 4.41 -1.50 13.89
CA THR A 117 4.92 -0.34 13.14
C THR A 117 3.96 0.86 13.12
N LEU A 118 2.64 0.63 13.08
CA LEU A 118 1.65 1.73 13.05
C LEU A 118 1.76 2.65 14.27
N ASN A 119 1.92 2.07 15.46
CA ASN A 119 2.05 2.80 16.72
C ASN A 119 3.28 3.73 16.75
N GLU A 120 4.34 3.40 16.00
CA GLU A 120 5.58 4.18 15.95
C GLU A 120 5.51 5.32 14.92
N MET A 121 4.59 5.27 13.96
CA MET A 121 4.53 6.22 12.84
C MET A 121 3.79 7.53 13.15
N GLN A 122 3.23 7.70 14.35
CA GLN A 122 2.53 8.93 14.79
C GLN A 122 1.47 9.42 13.79
N MET A 123 0.67 8.49 13.25
CA MET A 123 -0.32 8.73 12.20
C MET A 123 -1.72 9.04 12.75
N GLU A 124 -1.83 9.84 13.81
CA GLU A 124 -3.08 10.10 14.55
C GLU A 124 -4.22 10.57 13.63
N ALA A 125 -3.97 11.60 12.80
CA ALA A 125 -4.98 12.11 11.87
C ALA A 125 -5.45 11.07 10.83
N PHE A 126 -4.58 10.12 10.46
CA PHE A 126 -4.94 9.04 9.54
C PHE A 126 -5.74 7.94 10.24
N ALA A 127 -5.39 7.62 11.49
CA ALA A 127 -6.17 6.71 12.33
C ALA A 127 -7.57 7.27 12.61
N GLU A 128 -7.70 8.55 12.96
CA GLU A 128 -8.99 9.23 13.11
C GLU A 128 -9.81 9.19 11.82
N ALA A 129 -9.18 9.44 10.66
CA ALA A 129 -9.84 9.33 9.36
C ALA A 129 -10.31 7.90 9.06
N PHE A 130 -9.52 6.89 9.43
CA PHE A 130 -9.91 5.49 9.30
C PHE A 130 -11.11 5.14 10.20
N GLU A 131 -11.07 5.51 11.48
CA GLU A 131 -12.18 5.29 12.42
C GLU A 131 -13.47 5.96 11.94
N MET A 132 -13.37 7.18 11.37
CA MET A 132 -14.53 7.88 10.83
C MET A 132 -15.10 7.23 9.57
N MET A 133 -14.27 6.77 8.64
CA MET A 133 -14.73 6.20 7.38
C MET A 133 -15.10 4.72 7.48
N CYS A 134 -14.49 4.00 8.41
CA CYS A 134 -14.58 2.56 8.53
C CYS A 134 -14.75 2.12 10.01
N PRO A 135 -15.79 2.60 10.73
CA PRO A 135 -15.90 2.45 12.19
C PRO A 135 -16.01 0.99 12.67
N ASP A 136 -16.51 0.09 11.82
CA ASP A 136 -16.67 -1.34 12.14
C ASP A 136 -15.50 -2.20 11.65
N GLN A 137 -14.47 -1.58 11.07
CA GLN A 137 -13.32 -2.25 10.48
C GLN A 137 -12.12 -2.28 11.42
N LYS A 138 -11.14 -3.14 11.11
CA LYS A 138 -9.93 -3.31 11.93
C LYS A 138 -8.69 -2.93 11.15
N GLU A 139 -7.78 -2.19 11.77
CA GLU A 139 -6.52 -1.76 11.15
C GLU A 139 -5.67 -2.93 10.66
N GLU A 140 -5.64 -4.01 11.44
CA GLU A 140 -4.93 -5.24 11.10
C GLU A 140 -5.38 -5.85 9.76
N ASP A 141 -6.59 -5.51 9.30
CA ASP A 141 -7.14 -5.96 8.03
C ASP A 141 -6.83 -5.07 6.83
N GLY A 142 -6.07 -3.99 7.02
CA GLY A 142 -5.54 -3.15 5.95
C GLY A 142 -6.28 -1.85 5.87
N VAL A 143 -5.71 -0.82 6.49
CA VAL A 143 -6.33 0.50 6.61
C VAL A 143 -6.62 1.09 5.22
N SER A 144 -5.64 1.07 4.33
CA SER A 144 -5.70 1.71 3.02
C SER A 144 -6.69 1.01 2.08
N LEU A 145 -6.67 -0.33 2.06
CA LEU A 145 -7.62 -1.12 1.27
C LEU A 145 -9.07 -0.87 1.71
N GLN A 146 -9.33 -0.89 3.02
CA GLN A 146 -10.67 -0.66 3.58
C GLN A 146 -11.17 0.76 3.31
N MET A 147 -10.31 1.78 3.48
CA MET A 147 -10.66 3.17 3.14
C MET A 147 -10.96 3.33 1.64
N LEU A 148 -10.19 2.69 0.76
CA LEU A 148 -10.45 2.75 -0.68
C LEU A 148 -11.76 2.10 -1.09
N GLU A 149 -12.21 1.05 -0.40
CA GLU A 149 -13.53 0.46 -0.64
C GLU A 149 -14.65 1.44 -0.28
N ALA A 150 -14.49 2.18 0.82
CA ALA A 150 -15.47 3.18 1.29
C ALA A 150 -15.54 4.44 0.42
N ILE A 151 -14.48 4.79 -0.31
CA ILE A 151 -14.45 6.00 -1.16
C ILE A 151 -15.36 5.82 -2.39
N PRO A 152 -16.37 6.69 -2.60
CA PRO A 152 -17.20 6.66 -3.79
C PRO A 152 -16.51 7.32 -4.99
N GLY A 153 -16.91 6.93 -6.20
CA GLY A 153 -16.43 7.53 -7.45
C GLY A 153 -14.98 7.17 -7.80
N LYS A 154 -14.35 8.03 -8.61
CA LYS A 154 -12.99 7.84 -9.13
C LYS A 154 -11.97 7.92 -8.01
N ARG A 155 -11.04 6.96 -7.98
CA ARG A 155 -9.98 6.89 -6.96
C ARG A 155 -8.61 7.09 -7.60
N VAL A 156 -7.74 7.82 -6.90
CA VAL A 156 -6.30 7.89 -7.22
C VAL A 156 -5.55 7.02 -6.22
N ILE A 157 -5.00 5.91 -6.67
CA ILE A 157 -4.40 4.88 -5.82
C ILE A 157 -2.89 4.92 -5.94
N LYS A 158 -2.17 5.10 -4.84
CA LYS A 158 -0.71 4.96 -4.82
C LYS A 158 -0.30 3.52 -4.59
N CYS A 159 0.75 3.07 -5.27
CA CYS A 159 1.28 1.72 -5.11
C CYS A 159 2.81 1.67 -5.26
N HIS A 160 3.49 0.95 -4.35
CA HIS A 160 4.90 0.61 -4.46
C HIS A 160 5.19 -0.88 -4.68
N TYR A 161 4.15 -1.69 -4.91
CA TYR A 161 4.35 -3.04 -5.38
C TYR A 161 4.71 -3.04 -6.88
N PRO A 162 5.62 -3.91 -7.34
CA PRO A 162 5.86 -4.12 -8.75
C PRO A 162 4.63 -4.75 -9.41
N LEU A 163 4.42 -4.41 -10.67
CA LEU A 163 3.25 -4.84 -11.45
C LEU A 163 3.02 -6.37 -11.42
N GLN A 164 4.09 -7.16 -11.43
CA GLN A 164 4.02 -8.63 -11.38
C GLN A 164 3.33 -9.20 -10.12
N LEU A 165 3.29 -8.43 -9.03
CA LEU A 165 2.61 -8.85 -7.79
C LEU A 165 1.15 -8.41 -7.74
N MET A 166 0.65 -7.70 -8.74
CA MET A 166 -0.72 -7.18 -8.82
C MET A 166 -1.66 -8.16 -9.54
N PRO A 167 -2.99 -7.97 -9.46
CA PRO A 167 -3.95 -8.74 -10.26
C PRO A 167 -3.61 -8.66 -11.75
N LYS A 168 -3.77 -9.78 -12.47
CA LYS A 168 -3.37 -9.88 -13.89
C LYS A 168 -4.17 -8.96 -14.80
N ASP A 169 -5.40 -8.67 -14.42
CA ASP A 169 -6.34 -7.81 -15.15
C ASP A 169 -6.25 -6.34 -14.73
N LEU A 170 -5.30 -5.96 -13.85
CA LEU A 170 -5.17 -4.58 -13.37
C LEU A 170 -5.08 -3.59 -14.52
N LEU A 171 -4.18 -3.82 -15.49
CA LEU A 171 -3.97 -2.91 -16.62
C LEU A 171 -5.14 -2.88 -17.62
N GLU A 172 -5.98 -3.91 -17.61
CA GLU A 172 -7.20 -3.95 -18.44
C GLU A 172 -8.33 -3.15 -17.78
N LYS A 173 -8.36 -3.13 -16.44
CA LYS A 173 -9.37 -2.44 -15.64
C LYS A 173 -9.03 -0.98 -15.43
N THR A 174 -7.85 -0.65 -14.94
CA THR A 174 -7.52 0.70 -14.43
C THR A 174 -6.78 1.55 -15.45
N LYS A 175 -6.50 2.81 -15.08
CA LYS A 175 -5.47 3.64 -15.71
C LYS A 175 -4.21 3.69 -14.88
#